data_AF-B4NHE7-F1
#
_entry.id   AF-B4NHE7-F1
#
_cell.length_a   1.000
_cell.length_b   1.000
_cell.length_c   1.000
_cell.angle_alpha   90.00
_cell.angle_beta   90.00
_cell.angle_gamma   90.00
#
_symmetry.space_group_name_H-M   'P 1'
#
loop_
_entity.id
_entity.type
_entity.pdbx_description
1 polymer ?
#
loop_
_entity_poly.entity_id
_entity_poly.type
_entity_poly.pdbx_seq_one_letter_code
_entity_poly.pdbx_strand_id
1 'polypeptide(L)'
;MKSYTLLFIVIAAVAVAQTSAKFQLRTHDDAEKAFEECREEFNVPDDIYEKYLNYEFPAHRRTNCYVKCFVEKLGLFTENKGFNEKAIISQFTAKNTKDLESVRHGLEKCIDHNEAESDVCVWANRVFSCWLPINRHVVRKTFA
;
A
#
# COMPACT_ATOMS: atom_id res chain seq x y z
N MET A 1 32.38 -44.75 -38.29
CA MET A 1 30.99 -44.77 -37.76
C MET A 1 31.06 -44.83 -36.25
N LYS A 2 30.39 -43.87 -35.57
CA LYS A 2 30.08 -43.79 -34.11
C LYS A 2 31.31 -43.77 -33.18
N SER A 3 31.96 -42.64 -32.88
CA SER A 3 31.49 -41.45 -32.13
C SER A 3 30.55 -41.77 -30.96
N TYR A 4 31.11 -41.82 -29.75
CA TYR A 4 30.38 -41.63 -28.49
C TYR A 4 31.18 -40.65 -27.63
N THR A 5 31.02 -39.38 -27.97
CA THR A 5 31.50 -38.23 -27.21
C THR A 5 30.92 -38.27 -25.80
N LEU A 6 31.80 -38.09 -24.81
CA LEU A 6 31.48 -37.88 -23.40
C LEU A 6 30.36 -36.85 -23.24
N LEU A 7 29.25 -37.28 -22.64
CA LEU A 7 28.13 -36.41 -22.31
C LEU A 7 28.48 -35.62 -21.04
N PHE A 8 29.09 -34.43 -21.21
CA PHE A 8 29.18 -33.46 -20.12
C PHE A 8 27.80 -32.82 -19.92
N ILE A 9 27.09 -33.24 -18.87
CA ILE A 9 25.86 -32.59 -18.43
C ILE A 9 26.25 -31.23 -17.83
N VAL A 10 26.12 -30.16 -18.63
CA VAL A 10 26.24 -28.78 -18.14
C VAL A 10 24.95 -28.46 -17.41
N ILE A 11 24.93 -28.69 -16.10
CA ILE A 11 23.86 -28.18 -15.22
C ILE A 11 24.11 -26.68 -15.08
N ALA A 12 23.46 -25.88 -15.92
CA ALA A 12 23.40 -24.44 -15.74
C ALA A 12 22.53 -24.15 -14.51
N ALA A 13 23.18 -23.98 -13.35
CA ALA A 13 22.54 -23.46 -12.15
C ALA A 13 22.18 -21.98 -12.39
N VAL A 14 20.97 -21.73 -12.88
CA VAL A 14 20.40 -20.38 -12.90
C VAL A 14 20.03 -20.05 -11.45
N ALA A 15 20.95 -19.42 -10.74
CA ALA A 15 20.65 -18.78 -9.46
C ALA A 15 19.69 -17.62 -9.74
N VAL A 16 18.39 -17.85 -9.59
CA VAL A 16 17.39 -16.78 -9.58
C VAL A 16 17.66 -15.98 -8.31
N ALA A 17 18.40 -14.88 -8.45
CA ALA A 17 18.53 -13.90 -7.39
C ALA A 17 17.14 -13.32 -7.13
N GLN A 18 16.46 -13.81 -6.09
CA GLN A 18 15.25 -13.20 -5.58
C GLN A 18 15.64 -11.85 -4.93
N THR A 19 15.72 -10.79 -5.74
CA THR A 19 15.86 -9.44 -5.19
C THR A 19 14.53 -9.09 -4.55
N SER A 20 14.43 -9.13 -3.23
CA SER A 20 13.32 -8.49 -2.54
C SER A 20 13.41 -6.99 -2.86
N ALA A 21 12.46 -6.50 -3.66
CA ALA A 21 12.41 -5.08 -3.97
C ALA A 21 12.23 -4.33 -2.64
N LYS A 22 13.19 -3.45 -2.32
CA LYS A 22 13.08 -2.57 -1.15
C LYS A 22 11.92 -1.60 -1.39
N PHE A 23 11.16 -1.30 -0.34
CA PHE A 23 10.08 -0.32 -0.42
C PHE A 23 10.63 1.05 -0.85
N GLN A 24 10.02 1.64 -1.86
CA GLN A 24 10.35 2.98 -2.35
C GLN A 24 9.37 3.99 -1.74
N LEU A 25 9.91 5.05 -1.14
CA LEU A 25 9.11 6.13 -0.60
C LEU A 25 8.30 6.80 -1.71
N ARG A 26 7.03 7.06 -1.43
CA ARG A 26 6.11 7.79 -2.29
C ARG A 26 6.18 9.28 -2.00
N THR A 27 6.04 10.06 -3.06
CA THR A 27 6.02 11.52 -3.05
C THR A 27 4.58 12.04 -3.07
N HIS A 28 4.43 13.36 -3.01
CA HIS A 28 3.16 14.03 -3.27
C HIS A 28 2.61 13.65 -4.65
N ASP A 29 3.43 13.75 -5.70
CA ASP A 29 3.02 13.46 -7.08
C ASP A 29 2.60 11.99 -7.27
N ASP A 30 3.24 11.06 -6.55
CA ASP A 30 2.80 9.64 -6.54
C ASP A 30 1.40 9.48 -5.92
N ALA A 31 1.09 10.27 -4.87
CA ALA A 31 -0.22 10.25 -4.23
C ALA A 31 -1.29 10.91 -5.09
N GLU A 32 -1.00 12.05 -5.73
CA GLU A 32 -1.91 12.68 -6.71
C GLU A 32 -2.23 11.73 -7.86
N LYS A 33 -1.20 11.09 -8.42
CA LYS A 33 -1.38 10.08 -9.46
C LYS A 33 -2.25 8.92 -8.99
N ALA A 34 -2.01 8.41 -7.78
CA ALA A 34 -2.84 7.36 -7.20
C ALA A 34 -4.30 7.81 -7.00
N PHE A 35 -4.52 9.05 -6.56
CA PHE A 35 -5.87 9.58 -6.40
C PHE A 35 -6.65 9.59 -7.71
N GLU A 36 -6.05 10.07 -8.80
CA GLU A 36 -6.71 10.12 -10.11
C GLU A 36 -6.89 8.72 -10.73
N GLU A 37 -5.86 7.87 -10.73
CA GLU A 37 -5.99 6.50 -11.26
C GLU A 37 -7.13 5.73 -10.56
N CYS A 38 -7.21 5.83 -9.23
CA CYS A 38 -8.27 5.15 -8.48
C CYS A 38 -9.64 5.81 -8.65
N ARG A 39 -9.69 7.12 -8.93
CA ARG A 39 -10.95 7.84 -9.20
C ARG A 39 -11.54 7.35 -10.51
N GLU A 40 -10.71 7.25 -11.55
CA GLU A 40 -11.11 6.73 -12.87
C GLU A 40 -11.57 5.27 -12.76
N GLU A 41 -10.77 4.41 -12.12
CA GLU A 41 -11.08 2.98 -11.98
C GLU A 41 -12.43 2.74 -11.29
N PHE A 42 -12.71 3.45 -10.19
CA PHE A 42 -13.95 3.29 -9.44
C PHE A 42 -15.04 4.29 -9.82
N ASN A 43 -14.82 5.11 -10.85
CA ASN A 43 -15.74 6.12 -11.36
C ASN A 43 -16.28 7.03 -10.24
N VAL A 44 -15.40 7.50 -9.35
CA VAL A 44 -15.79 8.26 -8.15
C VAL A 44 -16.35 9.63 -8.54
N PRO A 45 -17.57 9.99 -8.09
CA PRO A 45 -18.15 11.31 -8.34
C PRO A 45 -17.36 12.46 -7.69
N ASP A 46 -17.39 13.63 -8.33
CA ASP A 46 -16.60 14.81 -7.95
C ASP A 46 -16.83 15.26 -6.50
N ASP A 47 -18.08 15.26 -6.04
CA ASP A 47 -18.49 15.71 -4.70
C ASP A 47 -17.88 14.88 -3.56
N ILE A 48 -17.65 13.58 -3.81
CA ILE A 48 -16.97 12.69 -2.87
C ILE A 48 -15.46 12.76 -3.08
N TYR A 49 -15.01 12.89 -4.33
CA TYR A 49 -13.59 12.96 -4.66
C TYR A 49 -12.88 14.15 -4.02
N GLU A 50 -13.52 15.32 -3.96
CA GLU A 50 -12.99 16.51 -3.28
C GLU A 50 -12.65 16.27 -1.80
N LYS A 51 -13.37 15.36 -1.13
CA LYS A 51 -13.09 14.96 0.25
C LYS A 51 -11.86 14.05 0.31
N TYR A 52 -11.72 13.12 -0.65
CA TYR A 52 -10.56 12.22 -0.72
C TYR A 52 -9.25 13.00 -0.87
N LEU A 53 -9.23 14.05 -1.70
CA LEU A 53 -8.08 14.95 -1.86
C LEU A 53 -7.67 15.63 -0.55
N ASN A 54 -8.60 15.77 0.40
CA ASN A 54 -8.34 16.30 1.73
C ASN A 54 -7.95 15.22 2.76
N TYR A 55 -7.74 13.98 2.33
CA TYR A 55 -7.57 12.82 3.20
C TYR A 55 -8.77 12.63 4.13
N GLU A 56 -9.97 12.76 3.57
CA GLU A 56 -11.24 12.47 4.24
C GLU A 56 -12.00 11.44 3.39
N PHE A 57 -12.15 10.23 3.92
CA PHE A 57 -12.73 9.09 3.19
C PHE A 57 -14.06 8.68 3.84
N PRO A 58 -15.15 9.44 3.62
CA PRO A 58 -16.45 9.17 4.24
C PRO A 58 -17.03 7.83 3.80
N ALA A 59 -17.96 7.30 4.59
CA ALA A 59 -18.74 6.13 4.21
C ALA A 59 -19.53 6.41 2.93
N HIS A 60 -19.19 5.69 1.86
CA HIS A 60 -19.86 5.75 0.57
C HIS A 60 -19.63 4.43 -0.16
N ARG A 61 -20.57 4.04 -1.04
CA ARG A 61 -20.56 2.71 -1.70
C ARG A 61 -19.28 2.42 -2.50
N ARG A 62 -18.53 3.46 -2.88
CA ARG A 62 -17.29 3.37 -3.66
C ARG A 62 -16.02 3.54 -2.81
N THR A 63 -16.13 4.01 -1.56
CA THR A 63 -14.96 4.37 -0.74
C THR A 63 -14.08 3.16 -0.46
N ASN A 64 -14.66 1.99 -0.18
CA ASN A 64 -13.89 0.83 0.24
C ASN A 64 -12.85 0.42 -0.80
N CYS A 65 -13.28 0.21 -2.06
CA CYS A 65 -12.36 -0.22 -3.10
C CYS A 65 -11.48 0.92 -3.61
N TYR A 66 -11.96 2.17 -3.56
CA TYR A 66 -11.11 3.34 -3.81
C TYR A 66 -9.93 3.39 -2.83
N VAL A 67 -10.19 3.22 -1.53
CA VAL A 67 -9.15 3.20 -0.49
C VAL A 67 -8.18 2.06 -0.72
N LYS A 68 -8.66 0.85 -0.98
CA LYS A 68 -7.81 -0.30 -1.37
C LYS A 68 -6.86 0.09 -2.51
N CYS A 69 -7.41 0.57 -3.62
CA CYS A 69 -6.61 0.97 -4.78
C CYS A 69 -5.55 2.00 -4.39
N PHE A 70 -5.94 3.04 -3.65
CA PHE A 70 -5.03 4.10 -3.25
C PHE A 70 -3.86 3.56 -2.41
N VAL A 71 -4.13 2.75 -1.39
CA VAL A 71 -3.06 2.20 -0.53
C VAL A 71 -2.21 1.13 -1.23
N GLU A 72 -2.73 0.44 -2.24
CA GLU A 72 -1.97 -0.48 -3.09
C GLU A 72 -1.04 0.25 -4.04
N LYS A 73 -1.49 1.33 -4.69
CA LYS A 73 -0.65 2.17 -5.56
C LYS A 73 0.51 2.79 -4.79
N LEU A 74 0.28 3.15 -3.53
CA LEU A 74 1.34 3.61 -2.65
C LEU A 74 2.28 2.49 -2.18
N GLY A 75 1.94 1.22 -2.42
CA GLY A 75 2.72 0.05 -1.99
C GLY A 75 2.61 -0.24 -0.50
N LEU A 76 1.57 0.26 0.16
CA LEU A 76 1.34 0.12 1.60
C LEU A 76 0.50 -1.11 1.92
N PHE A 77 -0.28 -1.63 0.96
CA PHE A 77 -1.16 -2.77 1.11
C PHE A 77 -0.99 -3.75 -0.07
N THR A 78 -1.28 -5.03 0.18
CA THR A 78 -1.51 -6.02 -0.88
C THR A 78 -2.62 -6.96 -0.45
N GLU A 79 -3.45 -7.42 -1.39
CA GLU A 79 -4.58 -8.32 -1.09
C GLU A 79 -4.20 -9.58 -0.30
N ASN A 80 -2.99 -10.12 -0.54
CA ASN A 80 -2.55 -11.37 0.08
C ASN A 80 -1.95 -11.20 1.48
N LYS A 81 -1.40 -10.02 1.80
CA LYS A 81 -0.62 -9.81 3.05
C LYS A 81 -1.17 -8.70 3.93
N GLY A 82 -2.13 -7.92 3.44
CA GLY A 82 -2.62 -6.75 4.13
C GLY A 82 -1.66 -5.58 4.07
N PHE A 83 -1.76 -4.71 5.07
CA PHE A 83 -0.89 -3.56 5.23
C PHE A 83 0.53 -3.97 5.64
N ASN A 84 1.53 -3.37 5.00
CA ASN A 84 2.93 -3.55 5.34
C ASN A 84 3.37 -2.48 6.35
N GLU A 85 3.37 -2.84 7.63
CA GLU A 85 3.77 -1.93 8.72
C GLU A 85 5.13 -1.27 8.52
N LYS A 86 6.12 -2.02 8.01
CA LYS A 86 7.47 -1.48 7.76
C LYS A 86 7.44 -0.42 6.66
N ALA A 87 6.63 -0.62 5.62
CA ALA A 87 6.43 0.35 4.56
C ALA A 87 5.74 1.61 5.09
N ILE A 88 4.69 1.46 5.91
CA ILE A 88 3.97 2.59 6.52
C ILE A 88 4.91 3.41 7.43
N ILE A 89 5.65 2.76 8.32
CA ILE A 89 6.62 3.44 9.18
C ILE A 89 7.67 4.16 8.32
N SER A 90 8.27 3.47 7.35
CA SER A 90 9.27 4.07 6.46
C SER A 90 8.70 5.29 5.72
N GLN A 91 7.49 5.16 5.16
CA GLN A 91 6.82 6.21 4.40
C GLN A 91 6.61 7.48 5.21
N PHE A 92 6.03 7.33 6.41
CA PHE A 92 5.52 8.47 7.17
C PHE A 92 6.51 9.03 8.20
N THR A 93 7.67 8.39 8.40
CA THR A 93 8.69 8.87 9.34
C THR A 93 10.03 9.21 8.69
N ALA A 94 10.21 8.95 7.39
CA ALA A 94 11.48 9.18 6.69
C ALA A 94 12.00 10.63 6.81
N LYS A 95 11.10 11.62 6.73
CA LYS A 95 11.47 13.04 6.80
C LYS A 95 11.50 13.60 8.23
N ASN A 96 10.81 12.94 9.18
CA ASN A 96 10.71 13.40 10.56
C ASN A 96 10.46 12.23 11.52
N THR A 97 11.47 11.89 12.31
CA THR A 97 11.40 10.79 13.27
C THR A 97 10.45 11.07 14.45
N LYS A 98 10.08 12.34 14.70
CA LYS A 98 9.10 12.69 15.74
C LYS A 98 7.70 12.12 15.45
N ASP A 99 7.41 11.79 14.19
CA ASP A 99 6.12 11.23 13.79
C ASP A 99 6.04 9.71 14.08
N LEU A 100 7.16 9.07 14.44
CA LEU A 100 7.26 7.61 14.64
C LEU A 100 6.33 7.07 15.71
N GLU A 101 6.24 7.74 16.86
CA GLU A 101 5.40 7.28 17.97
C GLU A 101 3.92 7.28 17.56
N SER A 102 3.44 8.35 16.94
CA SER A 102 2.05 8.46 16.46
C SER A 102 1.73 7.42 15.39
N VAL A 103 2.63 7.22 14.42
CA VAL A 103 2.47 6.22 13.35
C VAL A 103 2.40 4.81 13.93
N ARG A 104 3.29 4.45 14.86
CA ARG A 104 3.28 3.14 15.52
C ARG A 104 2.03 2.94 16.38
N HIS A 105 1.63 3.95 17.14
CA HIS A 105 0.41 3.90 17.95
C HIS A 105 -0.84 3.64 17.08
N GLY A 106 -0.95 4.33 15.94
CA GLY A 106 -2.03 4.08 15.00
C GLY A 106 -2.01 2.65 14.45
N LEU A 107 -0.83 2.13 14.10
CA LEU A 107 -0.70 0.76 13.59
C LEU A 107 -1.13 -0.27 14.64
N GLU A 108 -0.59 -0.17 15.87
CA GLU A 108 -0.93 -1.06 16.99
C GLU A 108 -2.44 -1.10 17.26
N LYS A 109 -3.11 0.05 17.15
CA LYS A 109 -4.54 0.16 17.43
C LYS A 109 -5.44 -0.37 16.31
N CYS A 110 -4.99 -0.30 15.07
CA CYS A 110 -5.89 -0.41 13.91
C CYS A 110 -5.56 -1.54 12.93
N ILE A 111 -4.35 -2.08 12.95
CA ILE A 111 -3.98 -3.15 12.01
C ILE A 111 -4.66 -4.46 12.41
N ASP A 112 -5.18 -5.16 11.40
CA ASP A 112 -5.72 -6.51 11.52
C ASP A 112 -5.26 -7.37 10.33
N HIS A 113 -5.28 -8.70 10.46
CA HIS A 113 -4.85 -9.63 9.42
C HIS A 113 -6.02 -10.28 8.67
N ASN A 114 -7.15 -9.57 8.59
CA ASN A 114 -8.41 -10.04 8.02
C ASN A 114 -8.99 -11.31 8.66
N GLU A 115 -8.91 -11.41 9.99
CA GLU A 115 -9.44 -12.54 10.76
C GLU A 115 -10.97 -12.72 10.58
N ALA A 116 -11.65 -11.65 10.15
CA ALA A 116 -13.07 -11.64 9.82
C ALA A 116 -13.38 -12.09 8.38
N GLU A 117 -12.36 -12.48 7.59
CA GLU A 117 -12.48 -12.94 6.20
C GLU A 117 -13.36 -12.02 5.33
N SER A 118 -13.24 -10.72 5.56
CA SER A 118 -14.01 -9.73 4.82
C SER A 118 -13.50 -9.61 3.39
N ASP A 119 -14.37 -9.12 2.49
CA ASP A 119 -13.95 -8.64 1.18
C ASP A 119 -12.73 -7.71 1.30
N VAL A 120 -11.79 -7.81 0.36
CA VAL A 120 -10.49 -7.13 0.44
C VAL A 120 -10.63 -5.61 0.48
N CYS A 121 -11.61 -5.05 -0.22
CA CYS A 121 -11.89 -3.61 -0.14
C CYS A 121 -12.37 -3.20 1.24
N VAL A 122 -13.24 -4.01 1.86
CA VAL A 122 -13.73 -3.78 3.23
C VAL A 122 -12.58 -3.88 4.22
N TRP A 123 -11.71 -4.88 4.09
CA TRP A 123 -10.53 -5.03 4.94
C TRP A 123 -9.60 -3.81 4.86
N ALA A 124 -9.18 -3.45 3.63
CA ALA A 124 -8.28 -2.31 3.43
C ALA A 124 -8.86 -1.03 4.02
N ASN A 125 -10.14 -0.75 3.77
CA ASN A 125 -10.78 0.46 4.29
C ASN A 125 -11.04 0.40 5.81
N ARG A 126 -11.33 -0.76 6.39
CA ARG A 126 -11.50 -0.90 7.85
C ARG A 126 -10.24 -0.48 8.59
N VAL A 127 -9.09 -1.01 8.20
CA VAL A 127 -7.80 -0.65 8.80
C VAL A 127 -7.48 0.83 8.53
N PHE A 128 -7.63 1.29 7.28
CA PHE A 128 -7.27 2.66 6.92
C PHE A 128 -8.17 3.72 7.56
N SER A 129 -9.48 3.49 7.62
CA SER A 129 -10.43 4.42 8.26
C SER A 129 -10.28 4.48 9.79
N CYS A 130 -9.72 3.43 10.42
CA CYS A 130 -9.29 3.49 11.81
C CYS A 130 -7.97 4.28 11.96
N TRP A 131 -6.99 4.01 11.11
CA TRP A 131 -5.63 4.54 11.24
C TRP A 131 -5.52 6.02 10.84
N LEU A 132 -6.19 6.41 9.75
CA LEU A 132 -6.04 7.73 9.14
C LEU A 132 -6.44 8.86 10.09
N PRO A 133 -7.57 8.84 10.83
CA PRO A 133 -7.91 9.93 11.75
C PRO A 133 -6.84 10.19 12.82
N ILE A 134 -6.11 9.16 13.27
CA ILE A 134 -5.01 9.28 14.23
C ILE A 134 -3.80 9.98 13.59
N ASN A 135 -3.49 9.60 12.35
CA ASN A 135 -2.26 9.99 11.64
C ASN A 135 -2.47 11.00 10.50
N ARG A 136 -3.67 11.58 10.36
CA ARG A 136 -4.03 12.45 9.21
C ARG A 136 -3.07 13.62 9.09
N HIS A 137 -2.63 14.18 10.22
CA HIS A 137 -1.66 15.26 10.26
C HIS A 137 -0.30 14.86 9.65
N VAL A 138 0.17 13.63 9.89
CA VAL A 138 1.41 13.08 9.30
C VAL A 138 1.23 12.81 7.81
N VAL A 139 0.10 12.22 7.42
CA VAL A 139 -0.22 11.93 6.02
C VAL A 139 -0.24 13.21 5.20
N ARG A 140 -0.98 14.23 5.66
CA ARG A 140 -1.06 15.54 4.98
C ARG A 140 0.30 16.23 4.89
N LYS A 141 1.11 16.18 5.94
CA LYS A 141 2.48 16.72 5.87
C LYS A 141 3.37 15.99 4.84
N THR A 142 3.05 14.73 4.54
CA THR A 142 3.84 13.90 3.62
C THR A 142 3.39 14.06 2.16
N PHE A 143 2.08 14.21 1.94
CA PHE A 143 1.46 14.11 0.62
C PHE A 143 0.54 15.27 0.22
N ALA A 144 0.36 16.30 1.06
CA ALA A 144 -0.44 17.49 0.76
C ALA A 144 0.40 18.78 0.86
#